data_AF-A0A5C3PMI8-F1
#
_entry.id   AF-A0A5C3PMI8-F1
#
_cell.length_a   1.000
_cell.length_b   1.000
_cell.length_c   1.000
_cell.angle_alpha   90.00
_cell.angle_beta   90.00
_cell.angle_gamma   90.00
#
_symmetry.space_group_name_H-M   'P 1'
#
loop_
_entity.id
_entity.type
_entity.pdbx_description
1 polymer ?
#
loop_
_entity_poly.entity_id
_entity_poly.type
_entity_poly.pdbx_seq_one_letter_code
_entity_poly.pdbx_strand_id
1 'polypeptide(L)'
;MPKARSSTVTSYLRPRPHARLPRRMSDEDAQEQYRKEHFGTPGPIDAWLTPRIGNSACASSDSESHLDSPLAPDEVRCTVHLQRVKAPDEPECIFADADTFVLHLTTGLHALEPSQRVVLGKYEGLPESLDAPQWANLPAGEPVVFRATVSAVMDLLRCVAPQAESGTDAVTALLGSLQAVSLGG
;
A
#
# COMPACT_ATOMS: atom_id res chain seq x y z
N MET A 1 14.31 53.45 66.81
CA MET A 1 15.18 52.98 65.70
C MET A 1 15.78 51.63 66.09
N PRO A 2 16.05 50.66 65.19
CA PRO A 2 15.57 50.37 63.83
C PRO A 2 14.76 49.03 63.77
N LYS A 3 14.39 48.65 62.54
CA LYS A 3 13.58 47.51 62.06
C LYS A 3 14.22 46.13 62.29
N ALA A 4 13.37 45.11 62.43
CA ALA A 4 13.65 43.76 61.91
C ALA A 4 12.35 43.16 61.34
N ARG A 5 12.23 43.14 60.01
CA ARG A 5 11.22 42.35 59.29
C ARG A 5 11.89 41.04 58.90
N SER A 6 11.46 39.93 59.49
CA SER A 6 11.88 38.60 59.07
C SER A 6 11.32 38.28 57.69
N SER A 7 12.23 37.93 56.80
CA SER A 7 12.00 37.50 55.42
C SER A 7 11.38 36.10 55.39
N THR A 8 10.21 35.97 54.77
CA THR A 8 9.69 34.69 54.29
C THR A 8 10.42 34.34 53.00
N VAL A 9 11.26 33.31 53.03
CA VAL A 9 11.90 32.74 51.85
C VAL A 9 10.89 31.83 51.17
N THR A 10 10.23 32.34 50.14
CA THR A 10 9.42 31.52 49.24
C THR A 10 10.34 30.86 48.23
N SER A 11 10.69 29.59 48.45
CA SER A 11 11.47 28.80 47.49
C SER A 11 10.64 28.54 46.23
N TYR A 12 10.99 29.18 45.12
CA TYR A 12 10.47 28.84 43.80
C TYR A 12 11.06 27.50 43.36
N LEU A 13 10.34 26.39 43.58
CA LEU A 13 10.66 25.13 42.95
C LEU A 13 10.35 25.23 41.45
N ARG A 14 11.40 25.44 40.65
CA ARG A 14 11.36 25.33 39.19
C ARG A 14 10.96 23.89 38.83
N PRO A 15 9.90 23.65 38.04
CA PRO A 15 9.61 22.32 37.52
C PRO A 15 10.79 21.91 36.62
N ARG A 16 11.46 20.79 36.96
CA ARG A 16 12.42 20.18 36.04
C ARG A 16 11.65 19.74 34.79
N PRO A 17 12.12 20.06 33.57
CA PRO A 17 11.53 19.47 32.38
C PRO A 17 11.72 17.95 32.49
N HIS A 18 10.61 17.21 32.59
CA HIS A 18 10.64 15.77 32.52
C HIS A 18 11.32 15.39 31.20
N ALA A 19 12.54 14.87 31.27
CA ALA A 19 13.20 14.24 30.14
C ALA A 19 12.26 13.11 29.69
N ARG A 20 11.59 13.32 28.55
CA ARG A 20 10.73 12.29 27.96
C ARG A 20 11.63 11.11 27.67
N LEU A 21 11.37 9.99 28.34
CA LEU A 21 12.06 8.73 28.04
C LEU A 21 11.91 8.45 26.53
N PRO A 22 12.95 7.95 25.85
CA PRO A 22 12.86 7.58 24.45
C PRO A 22 11.62 6.71 24.27
N ARG A 23 10.70 7.13 23.38
CA ARG A 23 9.55 6.29 23.03
C ARG A 23 10.12 4.97 22.52
N ARG A 24 9.71 3.86 23.13
CA ARG A 24 9.97 2.54 22.56
C ARG A 24 9.26 2.52 21.21
N MET A 25 10.05 2.38 20.16
CA MET A 25 9.56 2.15 18.81
C MET A 25 8.76 0.85 18.81
N SER A 26 7.65 0.79 18.07
CA SER A 26 6.95 -0.48 17.90
C SER A 26 7.80 -1.42 17.04
N ASP A 27 7.57 -2.73 17.14
CA ASP A 27 8.29 -3.71 16.32
C ASP A 27 8.03 -3.46 14.82
N GLU A 28 6.82 -3.01 14.47
CA GLU A 28 6.43 -2.61 13.11
C GLU A 28 7.21 -1.38 12.62
N ASP A 29 7.30 -0.33 13.44
CA ASP A 29 8.09 0.88 13.13
C ASP A 29 9.58 0.54 12.97
N ALA A 30 10.11 -0.37 13.80
CA ALA A 30 11.50 -0.80 13.73
C ALA A 30 11.80 -1.59 12.45
N GLN A 31 10.86 -2.43 12.03
CA GLN A 31 10.95 -3.19 10.79
C GLN A 31 10.85 -2.27 9.56
N GLU A 32 9.97 -1.28 9.57
CA GLU A 32 9.86 -0.29 8.48
C GLU A 32 11.13 0.56 8.37
N GLN A 33 11.68 1.00 9.51
CA GLN A 33 12.93 1.74 9.57
C GLN A 33 14.10 0.91 8.99
N TYR A 34 14.21 -0.37 9.38
CA TYR A 34 15.21 -1.28 8.82
C TYR A 34 15.04 -1.45 7.31
N ARG A 35 13.80 -1.65 6.84
CA ARG A 35 13.53 -1.79 5.41
C ARG A 35 13.92 -0.54 4.63
N LYS A 36 13.62 0.64 5.17
CA LYS A 36 14.00 1.91 4.57
C LYS A 36 15.51 2.08 4.47
N GLU A 37 16.25 1.64 5.48
CA GLU A 37 17.70 1.72 5.53
C GLU A 37 18.38 0.71 4.60
N HIS A 38 17.84 -0.50 4.47
CA HIS A 38 18.48 -1.60 3.74
C HIS A 38 17.94 -1.82 2.31
N PHE A 39 16.65 -1.58 2.07
CA PHE A 39 15.97 -1.81 0.79
C PHE A 39 15.46 -0.51 0.14
N GLY A 40 15.54 0.62 0.84
CA GLY A 40 15.18 1.94 0.31
C GLY A 40 13.68 2.25 0.42
N THR A 41 13.20 3.13 -0.45
CA THR A 41 11.79 3.54 -0.46
C THR A 41 10.88 2.45 -1.04
N PRO A 42 9.60 2.38 -0.62
CA PRO A 42 8.63 1.47 -1.21
C PRO A 42 8.59 1.58 -2.73
N GLY A 43 8.35 0.46 -3.42
CA GLY A 43 8.25 0.45 -4.88
C GLY A 43 7.09 1.33 -5.38
N PRO A 44 7.05 1.67 -6.68
CA PRO A 44 5.99 2.51 -7.24
C PRO A 44 4.59 1.91 -7.05
N ILE A 45 4.49 0.58 -7.05
CA ILE A 45 3.24 -0.15 -6.78
C ILE A 45 2.84 0.00 -5.32
N ASP A 46 3.77 -0.19 -4.38
CA ASP A 46 3.51 -0.05 -2.94
C ASP A 46 3.11 1.39 -2.60
N ALA A 47 3.89 2.37 -3.07
CA ALA A 47 3.60 3.79 -2.85
C ALA A 47 2.23 4.20 -3.40
N TRP A 48 1.77 3.55 -4.48
CA TRP A 48 0.45 3.76 -5.03
C TRP A 48 -0.66 3.05 -4.23
N LEU A 49 -0.43 1.84 -3.72
CA LEU A 49 -1.43 1.09 -2.97
C LEU A 49 -1.61 1.57 -1.52
N THR A 50 -0.52 1.86 -0.81
CA THR A 50 -0.54 2.22 0.62
C THR A 50 -1.59 3.27 1.00
N PRO A 51 -1.67 4.45 0.35
CA PRO A 51 -2.68 5.45 0.70
C PRO A 51 -4.12 5.01 0.38
N ARG A 52 -4.31 4.05 -0.54
CA ARG A 52 -5.63 3.62 -1.02
C ARG A 52 -6.21 2.49 -0.19
N ILE A 53 -5.34 1.59 0.29
CA ILE A 53 -5.71 0.46 1.15
C ILE A 53 -5.88 0.93 2.60
N GLY A 54 -5.02 1.83 3.09
CA GLY A 54 -5.15 2.40 4.44
C GLY A 54 -6.46 3.16 4.64
N ASN A 55 -6.92 3.87 3.61
CA ASN A 55 -8.21 4.57 3.61
C ASN A 55 -9.42 3.63 3.55
N SER A 56 -9.25 2.42 3.01
CA SER A 56 -10.30 1.40 2.97
C SER A 56 -10.41 0.61 4.29
N ALA A 57 -9.28 0.35 4.97
CA ALA A 57 -9.24 -0.44 6.20
C ALA A 57 -9.61 0.33 7.48
N CYS A 58 -9.38 1.65 7.53
CA CYS A 58 -9.79 2.49 8.66
C CYS A 58 -11.27 2.93 8.60
N ALA A 59 -11.97 2.51 7.56
CA ALA A 59 -13.35 2.87 7.30
C ALA A 59 -14.29 1.89 8.04
N SER A 60 -14.28 1.96 9.38
CA SER A 60 -15.17 1.17 10.22
C SER A 60 -16.63 1.40 9.82
N SER A 61 -17.31 0.34 9.42
CA SER A 61 -18.78 0.13 9.33
C SER A 61 -19.68 1.12 8.56
N ASP A 62 -19.26 2.33 8.19
CA ASP A 62 -20.11 3.34 7.55
C ASP A 62 -19.67 3.75 6.12
N SER A 63 -18.56 3.20 5.62
CA SER A 63 -17.87 3.73 4.40
C SER A 63 -18.06 2.92 3.12
N GLU A 64 -18.86 1.85 3.13
CA GLU A 64 -19.33 1.20 1.88
C GLU A 64 -20.09 2.21 0.98
N SER A 65 -20.64 3.28 1.58
CA SER A 65 -21.33 4.39 0.91
C SER A 65 -20.47 5.19 -0.08
N HIS A 66 -19.14 5.20 0.08
CA HIS A 66 -18.25 5.88 -0.87
C HIS A 66 -18.09 5.09 -2.17
N LEU A 67 -18.29 3.77 -2.17
CA LEU A 67 -18.26 2.97 -3.39
C LEU A 67 -19.56 3.09 -4.21
N ASP A 68 -20.67 3.46 -3.57
CA ASP A 68 -21.98 3.66 -4.20
C ASP A 68 -22.23 5.08 -4.72
N SER A 69 -21.38 6.04 -4.36
CA SER A 69 -21.46 7.41 -4.88
C SER A 69 -21.18 7.45 -6.40
N PRO A 70 -21.71 8.39 -7.18
CA PRO A 70 -21.31 8.50 -8.59
C PRO A 70 -19.80 8.71 -8.71
N LEU A 71 -19.18 8.13 -9.75
CA LEU A 71 -17.78 8.38 -10.08
C LEU A 71 -17.63 9.81 -10.59
N ALA A 72 -16.58 10.51 -10.16
CA ALA A 72 -16.20 11.76 -10.82
C ALA A 72 -15.79 11.47 -12.29
N PRO A 73 -15.89 12.45 -13.20
CA PRO A 73 -15.59 12.25 -14.62
C PRO A 73 -14.18 11.72 -14.90
N ASP A 74 -13.24 12.01 -14.00
CA ASP A 74 -11.83 11.62 -14.07
C ASP A 74 -11.47 10.45 -13.12
N GLU A 75 -12.46 9.82 -12.48
CA GLU A 75 -12.27 8.69 -11.58
C GLU A 75 -12.66 7.36 -12.20
N VAL A 76 -11.89 6.32 -11.86
CA VAL A 76 -12.19 4.94 -12.20
C VAL A 76 -12.18 4.07 -10.96
N ARG A 77 -13.06 3.06 -10.94
CA ARG A 77 -13.04 2.01 -9.94
C ARG A 77 -11.92 1.05 -10.30
N CYS A 78 -10.98 0.84 -9.38
CA CYS A 78 -9.89 -0.11 -9.51
C CYS A 78 -10.14 -1.28 -8.57
N THR A 79 -9.86 -2.47 -9.06
CA THR A 79 -9.88 -3.71 -8.28
C THR A 79 -8.51 -4.34 -8.39
N VAL A 80 -7.89 -4.57 -7.25
CA VAL A 80 -6.58 -5.23 -7.15
C VAL A 80 -6.78 -6.60 -6.54
N HIS A 81 -6.20 -7.62 -7.15
CA HIS A 81 -6.33 -9.00 -6.71
C HIS A 81 -4.95 -9.64 -6.57
N LEU A 82 -4.63 -10.11 -5.37
CA LEU A 82 -3.41 -10.88 -5.12
C LEU A 82 -3.69 -12.36 -5.35
N GLN A 83 -2.98 -12.96 -6.31
CA GLN A 83 -2.99 -14.40 -6.56
C GLN A 83 -1.75 -15.04 -5.98
N ARG A 84 -1.93 -16.02 -5.09
CA ARG A 84 -0.85 -16.90 -4.60
C ARG A 84 -0.85 -18.19 -5.42
N VAL A 85 0.22 -18.41 -6.17
CA VAL A 85 0.50 -19.66 -6.87
C VAL A 85 1.39 -20.49 -5.95
N LYS A 86 0.83 -21.59 -5.42
CA LYS A 86 1.61 -22.49 -4.58
C LYS A 86 2.67 -23.20 -5.39
N ALA A 87 3.86 -23.31 -4.83
CA ALA A 87 4.87 -24.21 -5.34
C ALA A 87 4.33 -25.66 -5.38
N PRO A 88 4.76 -26.48 -6.36
CA PRO A 88 4.39 -27.89 -6.39
C PRO A 88 4.95 -28.60 -5.14
N ASP A 89 4.07 -29.13 -4.31
CA ASP A 89 4.44 -29.95 -3.16
C ASP A 89 4.85 -31.35 -3.65
N GLU A 90 6.13 -31.52 -3.97
CA GLU A 90 6.70 -32.82 -4.29
C GLU A 90 7.08 -33.56 -2.99
N PRO A 91 6.43 -34.70 -2.67
CA PRO A 91 6.62 -35.38 -1.38
C PRO A 91 8.02 -35.98 -1.19
N GLU A 92 8.81 -36.06 -2.26
CA GLU A 92 10.18 -36.58 -2.25
C GLU A 92 11.24 -35.47 -2.18
N CYS A 93 10.83 -34.19 -2.26
CA CYS A 93 11.75 -33.06 -2.25
C CYS A 93 11.94 -32.52 -0.82
N ILE A 94 13.19 -32.50 -0.35
CA ILE A 94 13.58 -31.97 0.96
C ILE A 94 13.53 -30.42 0.96
N PHE A 95 13.58 -29.82 -0.23
CA PHE A 95 13.49 -28.39 -0.44
C PHE A 95 12.13 -28.07 -1.06
N ALA A 96 11.30 -27.33 -0.33
CA ALA A 96 10.09 -26.76 -0.87
C ALA A 96 10.45 -25.48 -1.64
N ASP A 97 9.99 -25.38 -2.89
CA ASP A 97 10.11 -24.13 -3.64
C ASP A 97 9.24 -23.04 -2.99
N ALA A 98 9.63 -21.78 -3.19
CA ALA A 98 8.88 -20.66 -2.64
C ALA A 98 7.60 -20.41 -3.43
N ASP A 99 6.57 -19.92 -2.75
CA ASP A 99 5.33 -19.53 -3.43
C ASP A 99 5.54 -18.27 -4.27
N THR A 100 4.78 -18.20 -5.36
CA THR A 100 4.77 -17.01 -6.23
C THR A 100 3.51 -16.19 -6.00
N PHE A 101 3.69 -14.91 -5.73
CA PHE A 101 2.65 -13.91 -5.52
C PHE A 101 2.55 -13.02 -6.75
N VAL A 102 1.36 -12.94 -7.35
CA VAL A 102 1.08 -12.14 -8.55
C VAL A 102 0.00 -11.13 -8.23
N LEU A 103 0.32 -9.85 -8.38
CA LEU A 103 -0.61 -8.76 -8.18
C LEU A 103 -1.28 -8.39 -9.50
N HIS A 104 -2.61 -8.47 -9.55
CA HIS A 104 -3.40 -8.10 -10.72
C HIS A 104 -4.19 -6.81 -10.47
N LEU A 105 -4.33 -5.99 -11.50
CA LEU A 105 -5.20 -4.82 -11.54
C LEU A 105 -6.27 -4.99 -12.62
N THR A 106 -7.51 -4.66 -12.27
CA THR A 106 -8.63 -4.47 -13.19
C THR A 106 -9.29 -3.11 -12.92
N THR A 107 -9.89 -2.52 -13.95
CA THR A 107 -10.65 -1.27 -13.84
C THR A 107 -12.12 -1.48 -14.20
N GLY A 108 -13.02 -0.71 -13.61
CA GLY A 108 -14.46 -0.94 -13.48
C GLY A 108 -15.28 -1.19 -14.76
N LEU A 109 -14.77 -0.91 -15.95
CA LEU A 109 -15.42 -1.32 -17.22
C LEU A 109 -15.17 -2.79 -17.59
N HIS A 110 -14.18 -3.42 -16.95
CA HIS A 110 -13.59 -4.69 -17.34
C HIS A 110 -13.32 -5.62 -16.14
N ALA A 111 -13.90 -5.31 -14.98
CA ALA A 111 -13.67 -6.04 -13.73
C ALA A 111 -14.02 -7.54 -13.81
N LEU A 112 -14.88 -7.93 -14.77
CA LEU A 112 -15.35 -9.30 -14.98
C LEU A 112 -14.56 -10.07 -16.05
N GLU A 113 -13.75 -9.39 -16.87
CA GLU A 113 -13.03 -10.01 -17.98
C GLU A 113 -11.61 -10.42 -17.53
N PRO A 114 -11.33 -11.73 -17.38
CA PRO A 114 -10.01 -12.19 -16.95
C PRO A 114 -8.91 -11.83 -17.96
N SER A 115 -9.28 -11.66 -19.24
CA SER A 115 -8.39 -11.24 -20.34
C SER A 115 -7.86 -9.82 -20.22
N GLN A 116 -8.45 -8.99 -19.35
CA GLN A 116 -8.05 -7.59 -19.14
C GLN A 116 -7.39 -7.34 -17.79
N ARG A 117 -6.97 -8.42 -17.12
CA ARG A 117 -6.17 -8.35 -15.89
C ARG A 117 -4.74 -7.95 -16.24
N VAL A 118 -4.34 -6.77 -15.79
CA VAL A 118 -2.96 -6.32 -15.89
C VAL A 118 -2.17 -6.88 -14.73
N VAL A 119 -1.04 -7.54 -14.99
CA VAL A 119 -0.09 -7.92 -13.94
C VAL A 119 0.70 -6.68 -13.55
N LEU A 120 0.52 -6.23 -12.30
CA LEU A 120 1.26 -5.12 -11.74
C LEU A 120 2.66 -5.54 -11.28
N GLY A 121 2.77 -6.72 -10.68
CA GLY A 121 4.02 -7.21 -10.12
C GLY A 121 3.98 -8.70 -9.83
N LYS A 122 5.17 -9.30 -9.75
CA LYS A 122 5.40 -10.69 -9.35
C LYS A 122 6.46 -10.70 -8.26
N TYR A 123 6.25 -11.52 -7.24
CA TYR A 123 7.20 -11.74 -6.16
C TYR A 123 7.25 -13.23 -5.84
N GLU A 124 8.44 -13.79 -5.75
CA GLU A 124 8.68 -15.18 -5.40
C GLU A 124 9.38 -15.19 -4.04
N GLY A 125 8.80 -15.84 -3.03
CA GLY A 125 9.33 -15.80 -1.67
C GLY A 125 8.28 -15.98 -0.59
N LEU A 126 8.59 -15.47 0.59
CA LEU A 126 7.68 -15.45 1.73
C LEU A 126 7.15 -14.01 1.91
N PRO A 127 5.83 -13.81 2.06
CA PRO A 127 5.27 -12.47 2.19
C PRO A 127 5.78 -11.75 3.46
N GLU A 128 6.12 -12.51 4.51
CA GLU A 128 6.68 -11.98 5.76
C GLU A 128 8.16 -11.56 5.64
N SER A 129 8.80 -11.84 4.50
CA SER A 129 10.21 -11.51 4.30
C SER A 129 10.44 -9.99 4.23
N LEU A 130 11.61 -9.55 4.69
CA LEU A 130 11.95 -8.12 4.71
C LEU A 130 12.16 -7.53 3.32
N ASP A 131 12.52 -8.37 2.36
CA ASP A 131 12.67 -8.03 0.95
C ASP A 131 11.35 -8.12 0.17
N ALA A 132 10.30 -8.73 0.74
CA ALA A 132 9.00 -8.87 0.10
C ALA A 132 8.33 -7.51 -0.08
N PRO A 133 7.80 -7.17 -1.27
CA PRO A 133 7.08 -5.92 -1.46
C PRO A 133 5.86 -5.84 -0.53
N GLN A 134 5.46 -4.64 -0.13
CA GLN A 134 4.39 -4.48 0.85
C GLN A 134 3.07 -5.05 0.34
N TRP A 135 2.82 -4.96 -0.97
CA TRP A 135 1.64 -5.55 -1.61
C TRP A 135 1.58 -7.08 -1.53
N ALA A 136 2.68 -7.79 -1.26
CA ALA A 136 2.66 -9.24 -1.08
C ALA A 136 1.97 -9.66 0.23
N ASN A 137 1.81 -8.74 1.20
CA ASN A 137 1.10 -8.97 2.46
C ASN A 137 -0.43 -8.82 2.35
N LEU A 138 -0.96 -8.51 1.17
CA LEU A 138 -2.41 -8.43 0.97
C LEU A 138 -3.07 -9.81 1.12
N PRO A 139 -4.34 -9.87 1.56
CA PRO A 139 -5.05 -11.14 1.63
C PRO A 139 -5.18 -11.77 0.25
N ALA A 140 -4.49 -12.90 0.03
CA ALA A 140 -4.54 -13.62 -1.23
C ALA A 140 -5.96 -14.14 -1.50
N GLY A 141 -6.48 -13.90 -2.71
CA GLY A 141 -7.82 -14.31 -3.13
C GLY A 141 -8.94 -13.31 -2.83
N GLU A 142 -8.69 -12.28 -2.03
CA GLU A 142 -9.68 -11.23 -1.76
C GLU A 142 -9.41 -10.00 -2.64
N PRO A 143 -10.38 -9.58 -3.49
CA PRO A 143 -10.21 -8.39 -4.30
C PRO A 143 -10.35 -7.13 -3.43
N VAL A 144 -9.33 -6.27 -3.46
CA VAL A 144 -9.37 -4.95 -2.83
C VAL A 144 -9.85 -3.93 -3.84
N VAL A 145 -10.93 -3.22 -3.51
CA VAL A 145 -11.61 -2.31 -4.44
C VAL A 145 -11.51 -0.88 -3.93
N PHE A 146 -11.04 0.03 -4.76
CA PHE A 146 -10.92 1.46 -4.43
C PHE A 146 -11.12 2.34 -5.66
N ARG A 147 -11.20 3.65 -5.45
CA ARG A 147 -11.27 4.63 -6.54
C ARG A 147 -9.90 5.25 -6.76
N ALA A 148 -9.58 5.54 -8.00
CA ALA A 148 -8.38 6.28 -8.37
C ALA A 148 -8.68 7.19 -9.55
N THR A 149 -7.97 8.31 -9.62
CA THR A 149 -8.01 9.15 -10.82
C THR A 149 -7.39 8.40 -11.99
N VAL A 150 -7.93 8.64 -13.19
CA VAL A 150 -7.42 8.07 -14.45
C VAL A 150 -5.93 8.37 -14.60
N SER A 151 -5.49 9.60 -14.29
CA SER A 151 -4.08 10.00 -14.32
C SER A 151 -3.20 9.14 -13.42
N ALA A 152 -3.62 8.90 -12.18
CA ALA A 152 -2.84 8.10 -11.23
C ALA A 152 -2.74 6.64 -11.66
N VAL A 153 -3.76 6.09 -12.31
CA VAL A 153 -3.70 4.73 -12.87
C VAL A 153 -2.78 4.69 -14.09
N MET A 154 -2.87 5.67 -14.98
CA MET A 154 -1.99 5.76 -16.14
C MET A 154 -0.52 5.91 -15.74
N ASP A 155 -0.22 6.73 -14.73
CA ASP A 155 1.14 6.92 -14.22
C ASP A 155 1.71 5.61 -13.67
N LEU A 156 0.92 4.85 -12.88
CA LEU A 156 1.30 3.52 -12.42
C LEU A 156 1.58 2.58 -13.59
N LEU A 157 0.68 2.51 -14.57
CA LEU A 157 0.82 1.62 -15.72
C LEU A 157 2.07 1.94 -16.54
N ARG A 158 2.44 3.22 -16.68
CA ARG A 158 3.69 3.62 -17.34
C ARG A 158 4.93 3.17 -16.56
N CYS A 159 4.89 3.19 -15.23
CA CYS A 159 5.98 2.68 -14.40
C CYS A 159 6.14 1.16 -14.49
N VAL A 160 5.04 0.42 -14.67
CA VAL A 160 5.01 -1.06 -14.71
C VAL A 160 5.24 -1.62 -16.11
N ALA A 161 4.87 -0.89 -17.16
CA ALA A 161 5.02 -1.30 -18.57
C ALA A 161 6.39 -1.91 -18.95
N PRO A 162 7.55 -1.43 -18.45
CA PRO A 162 8.85 -1.99 -18.80
C PRO A 162 9.10 -3.40 -18.23
N GLN A 163 8.37 -3.81 -17.20
CA GLN A 163 8.60 -5.07 -16.47
C GLN A 163 7.57 -6.17 -16.78
N ALA A 164 6.56 -5.88 -17.61
CA ALA A 164 5.48 -6.80 -17.92
C ALA A 164 5.87 -7.79 -19.03
N GLU A 165 6.59 -8.86 -18.70
CA GLU A 165 7.05 -9.89 -19.68
C GLU A 165 5.93 -10.62 -20.43
N SER A 166 4.69 -10.58 -19.93
CA SER A 166 3.54 -11.27 -20.54
C SER A 166 2.31 -10.36 -20.72
N GLY A 167 2.45 -9.05 -20.55
CA GLY A 167 1.31 -8.14 -20.36
C GLY A 167 1.39 -6.79 -21.06
N THR A 168 2.37 -6.57 -21.94
CA THR A 168 2.49 -5.31 -22.69
C THR A 168 1.21 -4.98 -23.46
N ASP A 169 0.59 -5.96 -24.10
CA ASP A 169 -0.67 -5.76 -24.84
C ASP A 169 -1.83 -5.33 -23.91
N ALA A 170 -2.05 -6.05 -22.80
CA ALA A 170 -3.08 -5.71 -21.82
C ALA A 170 -2.84 -4.35 -21.13
N VAL A 171 -1.59 -4.02 -20.81
CA VAL A 171 -1.20 -2.70 -20.26
C VAL A 171 -1.48 -1.61 -21.28
N THR A 172 -1.12 -1.81 -22.54
CA THR A 172 -1.38 -0.83 -23.61
C THR A 172 -2.87 -0.67 -23.92
N ALA A 173 -3.63 -1.75 -23.92
CA ALA A 173 -5.08 -1.73 -24.10
C ALA A 173 -5.77 -0.98 -22.95
N LEU A 174 -5.31 -1.20 -21.71
CA LEU A 174 -5.83 -0.48 -20.54
C LEU A 174 -5.46 1.00 -20.59
N LEU A 175 -4.21 1.34 -20.95
CA LEU A 175 -3.79 2.72 -21.16
C LEU A 175 -4.63 3.43 -22.23
N GLY A 176 -4.88 2.77 -23.37
CA GLY A 176 -5.73 3.29 -24.44
C GLY A 176 -7.18 3.50 -23.99
N SER A 177 -7.73 2.56 -23.22
CA SER A 177 -9.10 2.66 -22.67
C SER A 177 -9.21 3.82 -21.69
N LEU A 178 -8.23 3.98 -20.80
CA LEU A 178 -8.17 5.10 -19.85
C LEU A 178 -7.99 6.45 -20.54
N GLN A 179 -7.20 6.52 -21.60
CA GLN A 179 -7.03 7.72 -22.39
C GLN A 179 -8.33 8.13 -23.12
N ALA A 180 -9.10 7.15 -23.61
CA ALA A 180 -10.40 7.41 -24.21
C ALA A 180 -11.41 7.99 -23.19
N VAL A 181 -11.40 7.48 -21.96
CA VAL A 181 -12.23 8.02 -20.85
C VAL A 181 -11.81 9.46 -20.51
N SER A 182 -10.51 9.74 -20.47
CA SER A 182 -9.98 11.08 -20.17
C SER A 182 -10.27 12.13 -21.26
N LEU A 183 -10.52 11.73 -22.51
CA LEU A 183 -10.81 12.64 -23.62
C LEU A 183 -12.32 12.85 -23.87
N GLY A 184 -13.17 11.99 -23.30
CA GLY A 184 -14.61 11.98 -23.52
C GLY A 184 -15.45 12.64 -22.42
N GLY A 185 -14.82 13.10 -21.33
CA GLY A 185 -15.45 13.87 -20.25
C GLY A 185 -15.18 15.36 -20.38
#